data_AF-A0A9N9P5H3-F1
#
_entry.id   AF-A0A9N9P5H3-F1
#
_cell.length_a   1.000
_cell.length_b   1.000
_cell.length_c   1.000
_cell.angle_alpha   90.00
_cell.angle_beta   90.00
_cell.angle_gamma   90.00
#
_symmetry.space_group_name_H-M   'P 1'
#
loop_
_entity.id
_entity.type
_entity.pdbx_description
1 polymer ?
#
loop_
_entity_poly.entity_id
_entity_poly.type
_entity_poly.pdbx_seq_one_letter_code
_entity_poly.pdbx_strand_id
1 'polypeptide(L)' 'DILKNSDHWLELDLNSYEAQLQKNRSPKFVEIEKALTLWVDRALEAKLTISGYTLSTQAQNFANIL' A
#
# COMPACT_ATOMS: atom_id res chain seq x y z
N ASP A 1 -8.73 11.30 12.14
CA ASP A 1 -10.04 10.98 11.57
C ASP A 1 -9.80 10.58 10.11
N ILE A 2 -9.85 9.27 9.80
CA ILE A 2 -9.36 8.75 8.51
C ILE A 2 -10.26 9.24 7.36
N LEU A 3 -11.55 9.45 7.64
CA LEU A 3 -12.54 9.98 6.69
C LEU A 3 -12.32 11.45 6.34
N LYS A 4 -11.71 12.26 7.21
CA LYS A 4 -11.42 13.67 6.90
C LYS A 4 -10.24 13.86 5.95
N ASN A 5 -9.32 12.91 5.93
CA ASN A 5 -8.13 13.00 5.11
C ASN A 5 -8.22 12.13 3.86
N SER A 6 -9.14 11.17 3.79
CA SER A 6 -9.28 10.31 2.60
C SER A 6 -9.55 11.12 1.34
N ASP A 7 -10.45 12.09 1.42
CA ASP A 7 -10.82 12.92 0.27
C ASP A 7 -9.64 13.80 -0.16
N HIS A 8 -8.91 14.37 0.80
CA HIS A 8 -7.67 15.12 0.53
C HIS A 8 -6.60 14.26 -0.17
N TRP A 9 -6.43 12.99 0.23
CA TRP A 9 -5.49 12.08 -0.43
C TRP A 9 -5.98 11.60 -1.80
N LEU A 10 -7.29 11.49 -2.00
CA LEU A 10 -7.90 11.12 -3.28
C LEU A 10 -7.86 12.26 -4.30
N GLU A 11 -7.94 13.50 -3.82
CA GLU A 11 -7.87 14.73 -4.63
C GLU A 11 -6.43 15.22 -4.87
N LEU A 12 -5.44 14.60 -4.21
CA LEU A 12 -4.05 15.01 -4.30
C LEU A 12 -3.49 14.76 -5.71
N ASP A 13 -2.95 15.80 -6.35
CA ASP A 13 -2.20 15.63 -7.60
C ASP A 13 -0.97 14.75 -7.34
N LEU A 14 -0.85 13.66 -8.10
CA LEU A 14 0.26 12.70 -7.99
C LEU A 14 1.64 13.33 -8.26
N ASN A 15 1.69 14.49 -8.92
CA ASN A 15 2.92 15.25 -9.15
C ASN A 15 3.20 16.32 -8.08
N SER A 16 2.27 16.55 -7.15
CA SER A 16 2.43 17.53 -6.09
C SER A 16 3.61 17.18 -5.17
N TYR A 17 4.19 18.21 -4.54
CA TYR A 17 5.25 18.04 -3.55
C TYR A 17 4.81 17.12 -2.40
N GLU A 18 3.55 17.19 -1.98
CA GLU A 18 2.98 16.35 -0.92
C GLU A 18 2.87 14.88 -1.35
N ALA A 19 2.45 14.61 -2.60
CA ALA A 19 2.43 13.26 -3.16
C ALA A 19 3.85 12.67 -3.22
N GLN A 20 4.82 13.47 -3.65
CA GLN A 20 6.23 13.06 -3.70
C GLN A 20 6.80 12.82 -2.29
N LEU A 21 6.47 13.67 -1.32
CA LEU A 21 6.90 13.52 0.08
C LEU A 21 6.34 12.23 0.70
N GLN A 22 5.08 11.92 0.43
CA GLN A 22 4.45 10.69 0.88
C GLN A 22 5.03 9.45 0.18
N LYS A 23 5.36 9.56 -1.12
CA LYS A 23 6.00 8.50 -1.91
C LYS A 23 7.45 8.23 -1.49
N ASN A 24 8.15 9.25 -1.01
CA ASN A 24 9.54 9.17 -0.55
C ASN A 24 9.68 8.73 0.91
N ARG A 25 8.61 8.33 1.57
CA ARG A 25 8.71 7.73 2.91
C ARG A 25 9.56 6.47 2.82
N SER A 26 10.69 6.45 3.54
CA SER A 26 11.50 5.25 3.64
C SER A 26 10.67 4.14 4.28
N PRO A 27 10.43 3.04 3.57
CA PRO A 27 9.56 1.98 4.06
C PRO A 27 10.21 1.30 5.26
N LYS A 28 9.43 1.11 6.34
CA LYS A 28 9.93 0.52 7.58
C LYS A 28 10.33 -0.95 7.38
N PHE A 29 9.64 -1.64 6.47
CA PHE A 29 9.82 -3.05 6.18
C PHE A 29 10.01 -3.25 4.68
N VAL A 30 11.16 -2.83 4.16
CA VAL A 30 11.47 -2.80 2.71
C VAL A 30 11.15 -4.13 2.02
N GLU A 31 11.57 -5.26 2.58
CA GLU A 31 11.40 -6.58 1.96
C GLU A 31 9.93 -7.05 2.00
N ILE A 32 9.22 -6.77 3.09
CA ILE A 32 7.79 -7.08 3.20
C ILE A 32 6.99 -6.23 2.21
N GLU A 33 7.28 -4.93 2.08
CA GLU A 33 6.60 -4.05 1.15
C GLU A 33 6.88 -4.40 -0.32
N LYS A 34 8.10 -4.85 -0.67
CA LYS A 34 8.40 -5.39 -2.01
C LYS A 34 7.59 -6.65 -2.31
N ALA A 35 7.56 -7.61 -1.38
CA ALA A 35 6.78 -8.84 -1.54
C ALA A 35 5.28 -8.55 -1.68
N LEU A 36 4.77 -7.61 -0.88
CA LEU A 36 3.39 -7.14 -0.95
C LEU A 36 3.06 -6.45 -2.28
N THR A 37 3.95 -5.60 -2.79
CA THR A 37 3.77 -4.94 -4.09
C THR A 37 3.57 -5.98 -5.20
N LEU A 38 4.47 -6.98 -5.27
CA LEU A 38 4.36 -8.08 -6.24
C LEU A 38 3.08 -8.91 -6.06
N TRP A 39 2.64 -9.10 -4.82
CA TRP A 39 1.41 -9.83 -4.54
C TRP A 39 0.16 -9.03 -4.97
N VAL A 40 0.15 -7.73 -4.71
CA VAL A 40 -0.92 -6.81 -5.11
C VAL A 40 -1.06 -6.78 -6.63
N ASP A 41 0.05 -6.66 -7.37
CA ASP A 41 0.04 -6.67 -8.83
C ASP A 41 -0.64 -7.94 -9.37
N ARG A 42 -0.24 -9.11 -8.86
CA ARG A 42 -0.87 -10.40 -9.23
C ARG A 42 -2.33 -10.50 -8.82
N ALA A 43 -2.69 -9.96 -7.66
CA ALA A 43 -4.07 -9.96 -7.18
C ALA A 43 -4.97 -9.07 -8.07
N LEU A 44 -4.45 -7.93 -8.54
CA LEU A 44 -5.13 -7.05 -9.49
C LEU A 44 -5.30 -7.72 -10.86
N GLU A 45 -4.26 -8.39 -11.37
CA GLU A 45 -4.34 -9.19 -12.61
C GLU A 45 -5.42 -10.29 -12.50
N ALA A 46 -5.51 -10.93 -11.34
CA ALA A 46 -6.52 -11.95 -11.04
C ALA A 46 -7.93 -11.38 -10.75
N LYS A 47 -8.11 -10.05 -10.83
CA LYS A 47 -9.36 -9.33 -10.50
C LYS A 47 -9.88 -9.62 -9.09
N LEU A 48 -8.98 -9.90 -8.14
CA LEU A 48 -9.33 -10.10 -6.75
C LEU A 48 -9.63 -8.75 -6.09
N THR A 49 -10.66 -8.72 -5.25
CA THR A 49 -10.97 -7.54 -4.44
C THR A 49 -9.95 -7.44 -3.29
N ILE A 50 -9.09 -6.42 -3.36
CA ILE A 50 -8.11 -6.14 -2.32
C ILE A 50 -8.76 -5.25 -1.27
N SER A 51 -8.84 -5.76 -0.04
CA SER A 51 -9.30 -4.99 1.12
C SER A 51 -8.15 -4.81 2.11
N GLY A 52 -8.27 -3.85 3.01
CA GLY A 52 -7.26 -3.64 4.06
C GLY A 52 -7.04 -4.89 4.92
N TYR A 53 -8.08 -5.70 5.14
CA TYR A 53 -7.96 -6.98 5.83
C TYR A 53 -7.08 -7.97 5.07
N THR A 54 -7.36 -8.19 3.78
CA THR A 54 -6.58 -9.11 2.93
C THR A 54 -5.12 -8.69 2.84
N LEU A 55 -4.87 -7.38 2.74
CA LEU A 55 -3.53 -6.80 2.70
C LEU A 55 -2.77 -7.06 4.01
N SER A 56 -3.43 -6.85 5.15
CA SER A 56 -2.86 -7.09 6.48
C SER A 56 -2.53 -8.56 6.72
N THR A 57 -3.43 -9.47 6.31
CA THR A 57 -3.18 -10.91 6.44
C THR A 57 -1.97 -11.34 5.62
N GLN A 58 -1.81 -10.84 4.39
CA GLN A 58 -0.62 -11.18 3.61
C GLN A 58 0.66 -10.54 4.10
N ALA A 59 0.60 -9.31 4.62
CA ALA A 59 1.74 -8.70 5.30
C ALA A 59 2.26 -9.60 6.43
N GLN A 60 1.35 -10.15 7.23
CA GLN A 60 1.70 -11.03 8.33
C GLN A 60 2.24 -12.38 7.85
N ASN A 61 1.69 -12.94 6.78
CA ASN A 61 2.24 -14.17 6.18
C ASN A 61 3.67 -13.96 5.70
N PHE A 62 3.96 -12.85 5.02
CA PHE A 62 5.33 -12.53 4.59
C PHE A 62 6.26 -12.30 5.78
N ALA A 63 5.79 -11.63 6.83
CA ALA A 63 6.56 -11.42 8.06
C ALA A 63 6.90 -12.73 8.80
N ASN A 64 6.09 -13.78 8.64
CA ASN A 64 6.32 -15.09 9.27
C ASN A 64 7.26 -15.99 8.46
N ILE A 65 7.51 -15.68 7.19
CA ILE A 65 8.34 -16.48 6.27
C ILE A 65 9.75 -15.87 6.11
N LEU A 66 9.88 -14.56 6.32
CA LEU A 66 11.15 -13.83 6.39
C LEU A 66 11.79 -13.93 7.77
#